data_AF-A0A3M6XTP0-F1
#
_entry.id   AF-A0A3M6XTP0-F1
#
_cell.length_a   1.000
_cell.length_b   1.000
_cell.length_c   1.000
_cell.angle_alpha   90.00
_cell.angle_beta   90.00
_cell.angle_gamma   90.00
#
_symmetry.space_group_name_H-M   'P 1'
#
loop_
_entity.id
_entity.type
_entity.pdbx_description
1 polymer ?
#
loop_
_entity_poly.entity_id
_entity_poly.type
_entity_poly.pdbx_seq_one_letter_code
_entity_poly.pdbx_strand_id
1 'polypeptide(L)'
;MNRGAQYPKNITGPTFDGRQAFMDGQGSQPKIPFTTLNVFHGCRTVTVRWKTERSANGQPTEQAMIPVVGIAAMELVPAEPENEEYNWRIEALYSEFNSLAWAVNLGLFTPAGPVDYINGTNTTTTMDKRSLDNFDPSLRGPAI
;
A
#
# COMPACT_ATOMS: atom_id res chain seq x y z
N MET A 1 -6.94 12.59 -11.13
CA MET A 1 -5.65 12.24 -10.49
C MET A 1 -4.94 13.55 -10.15
N ASN A 2 -4.76 13.89 -8.87
CA ASN A 2 -4.17 15.18 -8.50
C ASN A 2 -2.65 15.18 -8.76
N ARG A 3 -2.27 15.75 -9.91
CA ARG A 3 -0.89 16.14 -10.26
C ARG A 3 -0.53 17.48 -9.60
N GLY A 4 -0.73 17.59 -8.28
CA GLY A 4 -0.72 18.85 -7.54
C GLY A 4 -2.10 19.49 -7.49
N ALA A 5 -2.82 19.26 -6.39
CA ALA A 5 -4.10 19.94 -6.15
C ALA A 5 -3.87 21.44 -5.91
N GLN A 6 -4.84 22.29 -6.28
CA GLN A 6 -4.80 23.74 -6.03
C GLN A 6 -4.60 24.08 -4.53
N TYR A 7 -5.03 23.19 -3.65
CA TYR A 7 -4.82 23.27 -2.20
C TYR A 7 -4.35 21.92 -1.65
N PRO A 8 -3.60 21.88 -0.54
CA PRO A 8 -3.27 20.65 0.14
C PRO A 8 -4.55 19.84 0.41
N LYS A 9 -4.57 18.58 -0.01
CA LYS A 9 -5.64 17.68 0.37
C LYS A 9 -5.63 17.54 1.89
N ASN A 10 -6.79 17.56 2.54
CA ASN A 10 -6.86 17.22 3.96
C ASN A 10 -6.39 15.76 4.13
N ILE A 11 -5.21 15.59 4.72
CA ILE A 11 -4.57 14.28 4.96
C ILE A 11 -4.80 13.77 6.39
N THR A 12 -5.45 14.55 7.25
CA THR A 12 -5.76 14.15 8.63
C THR A 12 -7.18 13.61 8.79
N GLY A 13 -8.02 13.76 7.76
CA GLY A 13 -9.38 13.22 7.71
C GLY A 13 -9.46 11.84 7.04
N PRO A 14 -10.63 11.16 7.12
CA PRO A 14 -10.83 9.89 6.44
C PRO A 14 -10.73 10.06 4.92
N THR A 15 -10.17 9.06 4.24
CA THR A 15 -10.14 9.04 2.77
C THR A 15 -11.54 8.82 2.18
N PHE A 16 -12.36 8.02 2.87
CA PHE A 16 -13.75 7.75 2.54
C PHE A 16 -14.61 8.02 3.75
N ASP A 17 -15.57 8.93 3.63
CA ASP A 17 -16.49 9.28 4.70
C ASP A 17 -17.71 8.34 4.66
N GLY A 18 -17.51 7.13 5.17
CA GLY A 18 -18.54 6.11 5.30
C GLY A 18 -18.52 4.98 4.25
N ARG A 19 -19.37 3.99 4.48
CA ARG A 19 -19.39 2.72 3.74
C ARG A 19 -19.67 2.90 2.25
N GLN A 20 -20.64 3.72 1.88
CA GLN A 20 -20.98 3.92 0.47
C GLN A 20 -19.83 4.53 -0.31
N ALA A 21 -19.21 5.60 0.21
CA ALA A 21 -18.04 6.24 -0.40
C ALA A 21 -16.87 5.25 -0.53
N PHE A 22 -16.66 4.39 0.48
CA PHE A 22 -15.66 3.33 0.41
C PHE A 22 -15.98 2.31 -0.69
N MET A 23 -17.23 1.84 -0.82
CA MET A 23 -17.63 0.89 -1.86
C MET A 23 -17.50 1.49 -3.26
N ASP A 24 -17.90 2.75 -3.44
CA ASP A 24 -17.78 3.44 -4.73
C ASP A 24 -16.30 3.63 -5.12
N GLY A 25 -15.46 3.97 -4.15
CA GLY A 25 -14.03 4.21 -4.34
C GLY A 25 -13.18 2.95 -4.51
N GLN A 26 -13.24 2.04 -3.54
CA GLN A 26 -12.45 0.80 -3.53
C GLN A 26 -13.11 -0.33 -4.32
N GLY A 27 -14.44 -0.41 -4.35
CA GLY A 27 -15.16 -1.45 -5.10
C GLY A 27 -15.05 -1.28 -6.62
N SER A 28 -14.71 -0.08 -7.10
CA SER A 28 -14.38 0.16 -8.51
C SER A 28 -12.94 -0.18 -8.87
N GLN A 29 -12.08 -0.47 -7.87
CA GLN A 29 -10.71 -0.87 -8.14
C GLN A 29 -10.66 -2.30 -8.69
N PRO A 30 -9.71 -2.60 -9.59
CA PRO A 30 -9.46 -3.94 -10.08
C PRO A 30 -9.18 -4.89 -8.92
N LYS A 31 -9.55 -6.17 -9.06
CA LYS A 31 -9.17 -7.19 -8.08
C LYS A 31 -7.66 -7.35 -8.09
N ILE A 32 -7.01 -7.02 -6.98
CA ILE A 32 -5.56 -7.17 -6.80
C ILE A 32 -5.31 -8.44 -5.98
N PRO A 33 -4.42 -9.34 -6.42
CA PRO A 33 -4.10 -10.54 -5.66
C PRO A 33 -3.26 -10.18 -4.44
N PHE A 34 -3.76 -10.48 -3.24
CA PHE A 34 -3.02 -10.32 -2.00
C PHE A 34 -2.73 -11.67 -1.36
N THR A 35 -1.54 -11.81 -0.82
CA THR A 35 -1.13 -12.92 0.05
C THR A 35 -1.08 -12.41 1.48
N THR A 36 -1.85 -13.03 2.37
CA THR A 36 -1.76 -12.78 3.81
C THR A 36 -0.44 -13.31 4.34
N LEU A 37 0.34 -12.46 5.01
CA LEU A 37 1.62 -12.82 5.63
C LEU A 37 1.44 -13.13 7.12
N ASN A 38 0.75 -12.25 7.84
CA ASN A 38 0.50 -12.38 9.27
C ASN A 38 -0.86 -11.80 9.62
N VAL A 39 -1.50 -12.35 10.65
CA VAL A 39 -2.71 -11.80 11.26
C VAL A 39 -2.46 -11.65 12.75
N PHE A 40 -2.75 -10.47 13.29
CA PHE A 40 -2.65 -10.16 14.72
C PHE A 40 -4.05 -9.83 15.23
N HIS A 41 -4.50 -10.61 16.20
CA HIS A 41 -5.82 -10.46 16.79
C HIS A 41 -5.73 -9.64 18.08
N GLY A 42 -6.59 -8.65 18.21
CA GLY A 42 -6.90 -7.96 19.46
C GLY A 42 -8.39 -8.09 19.76
N CYS A 43 -8.82 -7.57 20.90
CA CYS A 43 -10.22 -7.70 21.34
C CYS A 43 -11.22 -7.00 20.38
N ARG A 44 -10.83 -5.85 19.82
CA ARG A 44 -11.64 -5.07 18.88
C ARG A 44 -10.86 -4.63 17.64
N THR A 45 -9.75 -5.30 17.37
CA THR A 45 -8.87 -4.95 16.27
C THR A 45 -8.34 -6.20 15.61
N VAL A 46 -8.27 -6.20 14.29
CA VAL A 46 -7.51 -7.20 13.54
C VAL A 46 -6.51 -6.45 12.68
N THR A 47 -5.23 -6.81 12.82
CA THR A 47 -4.18 -6.26 11.96
C THR A 47 -3.68 -7.35 11.03
N VAL A 48 -3.63 -7.07 9.73
CA VAL A 48 -3.15 -8.00 8.70
C VAL A 48 -1.93 -7.42 8.01
N ARG A 49 -0.85 -8.17 7.96
CA ARG A 49 0.24 -7.92 7.01
C ARG A 49 -0.05 -8.67 5.72
N TRP A 50 0.12 -8.00 4.60
CA TRP A 50 -0.17 -8.55 3.29
C TRP A 50 0.96 -8.24 2.30
N LYS A 51 1.03 -9.03 1.24
CA LYS A 51 1.92 -8.82 0.09
C LYS A 51 1.13 -8.90 -1.20
N THR A 52 1.51 -8.11 -2.19
CA THR A 52 1.15 -8.37 -3.59
C THR A 52 2.40 -8.28 -4.47
N GLU A 53 2.48 -9.14 -5.46
CA GLU A 53 3.51 -9.07 -6.52
C GLU A 53 2.98 -8.41 -7.80
N ARG A 54 1.67 -8.14 -7.84
CA ARG A 54 0.97 -7.56 -9.00
C ARG A 54 -0.04 -6.51 -8.55
N SER A 55 0.45 -5.39 -8.05
CA SER A 55 -0.42 -4.29 -7.61
C SER A 55 -1.21 -3.62 -8.75
N ALA A 56 -0.75 -3.74 -10.00
CA ALA A 56 -1.47 -3.25 -11.17
C ALA A 56 -2.32 -4.33 -11.85
N ASN A 57 -1.99 -5.62 -11.66
CA ASN A 57 -2.76 -6.81 -12.07
C ASN A 57 -3.44 -6.72 -13.45
N GLY A 58 -2.68 -6.54 -14.53
CA GLY A 58 -3.17 -6.53 -15.90
C GLY A 58 -3.90 -5.25 -16.32
N GLN A 59 -3.90 -4.21 -15.47
CA GLN A 59 -4.43 -2.90 -15.87
C GLN A 59 -3.60 -2.29 -16.99
N PRO A 60 -4.19 -1.44 -17.85
CA PRO A 60 -3.45 -0.71 -18.89
C PRO A 60 -2.29 0.14 -18.35
N THR A 61 -2.34 0.50 -17.06
CA THR A 61 -1.29 1.27 -16.38
C THR A 61 -0.19 0.39 -15.77
N GLU A 62 -0.24 -0.94 -15.91
CA GLU A 62 0.81 -1.83 -15.40
C GLU A 62 2.13 -1.57 -16.13
N GLN A 63 3.14 -1.09 -15.40
CA GLN A 63 4.48 -0.80 -15.93
C GLN A 63 5.57 -1.66 -15.28
N ALA A 64 5.33 -2.14 -14.06
CA ALA A 64 6.32 -2.88 -13.30
C ALA A 64 5.66 -3.85 -12.31
N MET A 65 6.46 -4.82 -11.84
CA MET A 65 6.10 -5.81 -10.82
C MET A 65 7.12 -5.76 -9.68
N ILE A 66 7.12 -4.67 -8.92
CA ILE A 66 7.85 -4.56 -7.64
C ILE A 66 6.96 -5.16 -6.55
N PRO A 67 7.45 -6.06 -5.69
CA PRO A 67 6.64 -6.57 -4.60
C PRO A 67 6.28 -5.44 -3.64
N VAL A 68 4.99 -5.34 -3.33
CA VAL A 68 4.47 -4.40 -2.34
C VAL A 68 4.09 -5.17 -1.10
N VAL A 69 4.62 -4.74 0.05
CA VAL A 69 4.20 -5.20 1.36
C VAL A 69 3.43 -4.08 2.04
N GLY A 70 2.36 -4.46 2.73
CA GLY A 70 1.55 -3.53 3.49
C GLY A 70 1.03 -4.13 4.79
N ILE A 71 0.38 -3.26 5.54
CA ILE A 71 -0.30 -3.55 6.79
C ILE A 71 -1.65 -2.86 6.78
N ALA A 72 -2.67 -3.57 7.25
CA ALA A 72 -4.02 -3.09 7.41
C ALA A 72 -4.41 -3.28 8.88
N ALA A 73 -4.62 -2.19 9.63
CA ALA A 73 -5.19 -2.23 10.96
C ALA A 73 -6.69 -1.93 10.87
N MET A 74 -7.52 -2.88 11.30
CA MET A 74 -8.98 -2.79 11.21
C MET A 74 -9.56 -2.73 12.61
N GLU A 75 -10.41 -1.75 12.86
CA GLU A 75 -11.22 -1.66 14.08
C GLU A 75 -12.57 -2.34 13.85
N LEU A 76 -13.05 -3.05 14.86
CA LEU A 76 -14.20 -3.93 14.77
C LEU A 76 -15.33 -3.50 15.72
N VAL A 77 -16.55 -3.64 15.23
CA VAL A 77 -17.82 -3.54 15.98
C VAL A 77 -18.64 -4.81 15.75
N PRO A 78 -19.58 -5.15 16.65
CA PRO A 78 -20.55 -6.20 16.37
C PRO A 78 -21.28 -5.96 15.03
N ALA A 79 -21.60 -7.03 14.33
CA ALA A 79 -22.42 -6.94 13.13
C ALA A 79 -23.83 -6.43 13.48
N GLU A 80 -24.49 -5.79 12.49
CA GLU A 80 -25.91 -5.43 12.62
C GLU A 80 -26.78 -6.68 12.72
N PRO A 81 -28.00 -6.60 13.31
CA PRO A 81 -28.90 -7.74 13.47
C PRO A 81 -29.16 -8.53 12.17
N GLU A 82 -29.28 -7.82 11.04
CA GLU A 82 -29.48 -8.42 9.72
C GLU A 82 -28.24 -9.17 9.17
N ASN A 83 -27.09 -9.07 9.83
CA ASN A 83 -25.80 -9.65 9.44
C ASN A 83 -25.15 -10.45 10.58
N GLU A 84 -25.95 -10.95 11.53
CA GLU A 84 -25.47 -11.69 12.72
C GLU A 84 -24.56 -12.88 12.39
N GLU A 85 -24.72 -13.51 11.21
CA GLU A 85 -23.88 -14.63 10.77
C GLU A 85 -22.37 -14.30 10.74
N TYR A 86 -22.02 -13.03 10.55
CA TYR A 86 -20.62 -12.58 10.50
C TYR A 86 -20.03 -12.24 11.88
N ASN A 87 -20.86 -12.13 12.92
CA ASN A 87 -20.56 -11.69 14.30
C ASN A 87 -19.96 -10.28 14.44
N TRP A 88 -19.00 -9.92 13.59
CA TRP A 88 -18.25 -8.67 13.61
C TRP A 88 -18.22 -8.03 12.23
N ARG A 89 -18.17 -6.70 12.19
CA ARG A 89 -17.90 -5.92 10.99
C ARG A 89 -16.76 -4.93 11.23
N ILE A 90 -16.09 -4.55 10.15
CA ILE A 90 -15.06 -3.52 10.16
C ILE A 90 -15.75 -2.16 10.24
N GLU A 91 -15.36 -1.36 11.22
CA GLU A 91 -15.80 0.04 11.38
C GLU A 91 -14.82 1.00 10.70
N ALA A 92 -13.52 0.80 10.93
CA ALA A 92 -12.46 1.62 10.37
C ALA A 92 -11.31 0.74 9.84
N LEU A 93 -10.67 1.20 8.76
CA LEU A 93 -9.49 0.59 8.17
C LEU A 93 -8.39 1.65 8.01
N TYR A 94 -7.25 1.39 8.64
CA TYR A 94 -6.01 2.14 8.45
C TYR A 94 -5.05 1.28 7.63
N SER A 95 -4.61 1.77 6.48
CA SER A 95 -3.79 0.99 5.54
C SER A 95 -2.51 1.73 5.20
N GLU A 96 -1.38 1.05 5.38
CA GLU A 96 -0.06 1.52 5.00
C GLU A 96 0.64 0.46 4.14
N PHE A 97 1.41 0.90 3.15
CA PHE A 97 2.13 0.01 2.24
C PHE A 97 3.27 0.75 1.56
N ASN A 98 4.11 0.01 0.82
CA ASN A 98 5.16 0.60 -0.01
C ASN A 98 4.55 1.41 -1.18
N SER A 99 4.06 2.62 -0.88
CA SER A 99 3.30 3.47 -1.81
C SER A 99 4.09 3.89 -3.03
N LEU A 100 5.41 4.06 -2.92
CA LEU A 100 6.25 4.40 -4.06
C LEU A 100 6.42 3.22 -5.03
N ALA A 101 6.62 2.00 -4.52
CA ALA A 101 6.65 0.80 -5.36
C ALA A 101 5.32 0.62 -6.10
N TRP A 102 4.21 0.86 -5.40
CA TRP A 102 2.87 0.87 -6.01
C TRP A 102 2.73 1.91 -7.13
N ALA A 103 3.23 3.13 -6.91
CA ALA A 103 3.20 4.20 -7.91
C ALA A 103 4.03 3.86 -9.16
N VAL A 104 5.20 3.21 -8.98
CA VAL A 104 6.02 2.72 -10.11
C VAL A 104 5.29 1.62 -10.88
N ASN A 105 4.71 0.65 -10.18
CA ASN A 105 3.96 -0.44 -10.79
C ASN A 105 2.79 0.06 -11.64
N LEU A 106 2.17 1.19 -11.27
CA LEU A 106 1.09 1.85 -12.03
C LEU A 106 1.58 2.90 -13.04
N GLY A 107 2.88 3.07 -13.23
CA GLY A 107 3.43 4.08 -14.14
C GLY A 107 3.19 5.54 -13.71
N LEU A 108 2.86 5.77 -12.44
CA LEU A 108 2.62 7.11 -11.89
C LEU A 108 3.93 7.81 -11.48
N PHE A 109 5.00 7.04 -11.33
CA PHE A 109 6.31 7.53 -10.95
C PHE A 109 7.40 6.73 -11.67
N THR A 110 8.41 7.42 -12.19
CA THR A 110 9.61 6.82 -12.77
C THR A 110 10.81 7.12 -11.86
N PRO A 111 11.41 6.10 -11.23
CA PRO A 111 12.59 6.27 -10.39
C PRO A 111 13.79 6.77 -11.21
N ALA A 112 14.61 7.63 -10.62
CA ALA A 112 15.84 8.11 -11.26
C ALA A 112 17.01 7.11 -11.18
N GLY A 113 16.91 6.10 -10.31
CA GLY A 113 17.94 5.08 -10.06
C GLY A 113 17.45 3.65 -10.31
N PRO A 114 18.32 2.65 -10.11
CA PRO A 114 18.00 1.25 -10.35
C PRO A 114 16.87 0.77 -9.43
N VAL A 115 16.09 -0.20 -9.93
CA VAL A 115 14.98 -0.82 -9.20
C VAL A 115 14.97 -2.32 -9.47
N ASP A 116 14.75 -3.11 -8.41
CA ASP A 116 14.60 -4.55 -8.49
C ASP A 116 13.15 -4.92 -8.83
N TYR A 117 12.94 -5.49 -10.03
CA TYR A 117 11.64 -5.95 -10.52
C TYR A 117 11.54 -7.48 -10.48
N ILE A 118 10.36 -8.04 -10.22
CA ILE A 118 10.14 -9.50 -10.22
C ILE A 118 10.18 -10.10 -11.64
N ASN A 119 9.84 -9.34 -12.69
CA ASN A 119 9.73 -9.89 -14.05
C ASN A 119 10.06 -8.91 -15.20
N GLY A 120 10.89 -7.90 -14.96
CA GLY A 120 11.33 -7.00 -16.02
C GLY A 120 12.48 -7.59 -16.82
N THR A 121 12.35 -7.66 -18.15
CA THR A 121 13.44 -7.92 -19.12
C THR A 121 14.60 -6.91 -19.03
N ASN A 122 14.50 -5.93 -18.13
CA ASN A 122 15.54 -4.98 -17.75
C ASN A 122 15.91 -5.19 -16.28
N THR A 123 16.48 -6.35 -15.97
CA THR A 123 17.31 -6.48 -14.76
C THR A 123 18.67 -5.87 -15.08
N THR A 124 18.81 -4.56 -14.91
CA THR A 124 20.15 -4.02 -14.66
C THR A 124 20.50 -4.52 -13.26
N THR A 125 21.23 -5.64 -13.21
CA THR A 125 21.79 -6.23 -12.00
C THR A 125 22.89 -5.33 -11.48
N THR A 126 22.49 -4.19 -10.93
CA THR A 126 23.27 -3.46 -9.95
C THR A 126 22.38 -3.36 -8.73
N MET A 127 22.42 -4.41 -7.91
CA MET A 127 22.11 -4.27 -6.49
C MET A 127 23.13 -3.26 -5.93
N ASP A 128 22.85 -1.97 -6.07
CA ASP A 128 23.33 -1.02 -5.07
C ASP A 128 22.42 -1.25 -3.86
N LYS A 129 22.76 -2.29 -3.08
CA LYS A 129 22.40 -2.27 -1.67
C LYS A 129 22.86 -0.91 -1.13
N ARG A 130 22.31 -0.43 -0.01
CA ARG A 130 23.08 0.53 0.80
C ARG A 130 24.36 -0.18 1.22
N SER A 131 25.36 -0.20 0.34
CA SER A 131 26.71 -0.52 0.68
C SER A 131 27.18 0.66 1.52
N LEU A 132 27.92 0.36 2.59
CA LEU A 132 28.66 1.39 3.30
C LEU A 132 29.62 2.14 2.37
N ASP A 133 29.94 1.56 1.20
CA ASP A 133 30.80 2.15 0.18
C ASP A 133 30.18 3.37 -0.52
N ASN A 134 28.85 3.51 -0.52
CA ASN A 134 28.10 4.63 -1.10
C ASN A 134 27.42 5.51 -0.03
N PHE A 135 27.77 5.33 1.24
CA PHE A 135 27.25 6.12 2.34
C PHE A 135 28.00 7.45 2.46
N ASP A 136 27.35 8.57 2.11
CA ASP A 136 27.88 9.91 2.38
C ASP A 136 27.82 10.22 3.88
N PRO A 137 28.96 10.30 4.59
CA PRO A 137 28.99 10.58 6.03
C PRO A 137 28.45 11.97 6.38
N SER A 138 28.40 12.90 5.43
CA SER A 138 27.86 14.25 5.64
C SER A 138 26.34 14.27 5.83
N LEU A 139 25.65 13.19 5.43
CA LEU A 139 24.22 13.00 5.67
C LEU A 139 23.93 12.41 7.06
N ARG A 140 24.96 12.07 7.85
CA ARG A 140 24.76 11.83 9.29
C ARG A 140 24.48 13.17 9.95
N GLY A 141 23.24 13.32 10.45
CA GLY A 141 22.96 14.32 11.47
C GLY A 141 23.89 14.14 12.68
N PRO A 142 23.97 15.15 13.57
CA PRO A 142 24.83 15.07 14.75
C PRO A 142 24.54 13.78 15.52
N ALA A 143 25.61 13.07 15.91
CA ALA A 143 25.49 11.94 16.81
C ALA A 143 24.90 12.46 18.14
N ILE A 144 23.73 11.95 18.49
CA ILE A 144 23.11 12.10 19.82
C ILE A 144 23.89 11.30 20.85
#